data_AF-A0A4Y9PG59-F1
#
_entry.id   AF-A0A4Y9PG59-F1
#
_cell.length_a   1.000
_cell.length_b   1.000
_cell.length_c   1.000
_cell.angle_alpha   90.00
_cell.angle_beta   90.00
_cell.angle_gamma   90.00
#
_symmetry.space_group_name_H-M   'P 1'
#
loop_
_entity.id
_entity.type
_entity.pdbx_description
1 polymer ?
#
loop_
_entity_poly.entity_id
_entity_poly.type
_entity_poly.pdbx_seq_one_letter_code
_entity_poly.pdbx_strand_id
1 'polypeptide(L)'
;MSTGSDWLDQAKRLLDVFVQGQAASAGSADGAGSGTSAQHGADCAWCPLCQAAAVARGDRPEVSAALADLLTTSANALRTLAESVESAGQTAPAGTDDTPVPEPPPAVQRIEIA
;
A
#
# COMPACT_ATOMS: atom_id res chain seq x y z
N MET A 1 -19.72 -10.17 6.91
CA MET A 1 -19.11 -9.12 6.07
C MET A 1 -17.95 -8.50 6.85
N SER A 2 -16.75 -9.11 6.80
CA SER A 2 -15.53 -8.63 7.48
C SER A 2 -14.49 -8.04 6.51
N THR A 3 -14.79 -8.04 5.20
CA THR A 3 -13.88 -7.66 4.11
C THR A 3 -13.19 -6.31 4.31
N GLY A 4 -13.86 -5.34 4.94
CA GLY A 4 -13.27 -4.03 5.23
C GLY A 4 -12.14 -4.08 6.27
N SER A 5 -12.31 -4.86 7.33
CA SER A 5 -11.30 -5.04 8.38
C SER A 5 -10.16 -5.93 7.90
N ASP A 6 -10.47 -7.02 7.20
CA ASP A 6 -9.48 -7.96 6.66
C ASP A 6 -8.49 -7.28 5.69
N TRP A 7 -9.00 -6.39 4.83
CA TRP A 7 -8.16 -5.63 3.91
C TRP A 7 -7.25 -4.61 4.64
N LEU A 8 -7.76 -3.93 5.68
CA LEU A 8 -6.95 -3.01 6.49
C LEU A 8 -5.81 -3.73 7.22
N ASP A 9 -6.10 -4.89 7.80
CA ASP A 9 -5.09 -5.73 8.44
C ASP A 9 -4.02 -6.20 7.43
N GLN A 10 -4.44 -6.52 6.20
CA GLN A 10 -3.55 -6.93 5.13
C GLN A 10 -2.68 -5.76 4.62
N ALA A 11 -3.26 -4.56 4.51
CA ALA A 11 -2.52 -3.34 4.20
C ALA A 11 -1.51 -2.99 5.29
N LYS A 12 -1.89 -3.13 6.57
CA LYS A 12 -0.99 -2.91 7.71
C LYS A 12 0.19 -3.86 7.71
N ARG A 13 -0.03 -5.16 7.47
CA ARG A 13 1.04 -6.16 7.36
C ARG A 13 2.01 -5.86 6.22
N LEU A 14 1.51 -5.44 5.07
CA LEU A 14 2.35 -5.05 3.94
C LEU A 14 3.21 -3.81 4.28
N LEU A 15 2.62 -2.81 4.93
CA LEU A 15 3.34 -1.63 5.36
C LEU A 15 4.42 -1.96 6.39
N ASP A 16 4.12 -2.81 7.37
CA ASP A 16 5.07 -3.24 8.39
C ASP A 16 6.28 -3.97 7.74
N VAL A 17 6.05 -4.87 6.78
CA VAL A 17 7.12 -5.54 6.02
C VAL A 17 7.98 -4.54 5.25
N PHE A 18 7.35 -3.55 4.63
CA PHE A 18 8.07 -2.49 3.89
C PHE A 18 8.94 -1.63 4.83
N VAL A 19 8.39 -1.20 5.96
CA VAL A 19 9.12 -0.42 6.99
C VAL A 19 10.28 -1.24 7.55
N GLN A 20 10.08 -2.54 7.80
CA GLN A 20 11.12 -3.43 8.28
C GLN A 20 12.26 -3.59 7.26
N GLY A 21 11.92 -3.71 5.96
CA GLY A 21 12.89 -3.76 4.88
C GLY A 21 13.71 -2.46 4.75
N GLN A 22 13.05 -1.31 4.93
CA GLN A 22 13.75 -0.01 4.98
C GLN A 22 14.69 0.10 6.18
N ALA A 23 14.26 -0.33 7.37
CA ALA A 23 15.09 -0.33 8.57
C ALA A 23 16.31 -1.28 8.45
N ALA A 24 16.13 -2.46 7.84
CA ALA A 24 17.21 -3.40 7.57
C ALA A 24 18.24 -2.83 6.58
N SER A 25 17.79 -2.07 5.57
CA SER A 25 18.69 -1.37 4.64
C SER A 25 19.42 -0.19 5.29
N ALA A 26 18.82 0.48 6.28
CA ALA A 26 19.43 1.58 7.01
C ALA A 26 20.51 1.12 8.01
N GLY A 27 20.35 -0.05 8.63
CA GLY A 27 21.33 -0.63 9.56
C GLY A 27 22.59 -1.24 8.93
N SER A 28 22.69 -1.27 7.60
CA SER A 28 23.88 -1.76 6.88
C SER A 28 24.92 -0.66 6.61
N ALA A 29 24.70 0.58 7.06
CA ALA A 29 25.55 1.73 6.78
C ALA A 29 26.72 1.94 7.79
N ASP A 30 26.79 1.18 8.89
CA ASP A 30 27.77 1.39 9.96
C ASP A 30 29.12 0.65 9.76
N GLY A 31 29.54 0.45 8.51
CA GLY A 31 30.66 -0.44 8.19
C GLY A 31 31.52 -0.07 6.98
N ALA A 32 31.89 1.20 6.77
CA ALA A 32 32.98 1.53 5.86
C ALA A 32 33.66 2.86 6.23
N GLY A 33 34.81 2.76 6.90
CA GLY A 33 35.67 3.88 7.20
C GLY A 33 36.40 4.43 5.97
N SER A 34 36.57 5.75 5.97
CA SER A 34 37.66 6.54 5.36
C SER A 34 38.12 6.17 3.95
N GLY A 35 37.52 6.85 2.97
CA GLY A 35 37.98 6.94 1.58
C GLY A 35 36.79 6.88 0.65
N THR A 36 36.72 7.77 -0.35
CA THR A 36 35.73 7.83 -1.47
C THR A 36 34.47 8.69 -1.29
N SER A 37 34.63 10.02 -1.32
CA SER A 37 33.49 10.97 -1.47
C SER A 37 32.70 10.78 -2.78
N ALA A 38 33.27 10.11 -3.79
CA ALA A 38 32.61 9.80 -5.06
C ALA A 38 31.72 8.53 -5.00
N GLN A 39 32.11 7.50 -4.25
CA GLN A 39 31.27 6.30 -4.05
C GLN A 39 30.02 6.62 -3.24
N HIS A 40 30.14 7.44 -2.19
CA HIS A 40 28.99 7.82 -1.38
C HIS A 40 27.91 8.53 -2.20
N GLY A 41 28.28 9.32 -3.21
CA GLY A 41 27.31 9.95 -4.13
C GLY A 41 26.55 8.93 -4.99
N ALA A 42 27.21 7.85 -5.42
CA ALA A 42 26.58 6.76 -6.15
C ALA A 42 25.69 5.90 -5.23
N ASP A 43 26.14 5.61 -4.01
CA ASP A 43 25.37 4.85 -3.02
C ASP A 43 24.14 5.64 -2.50
N CYS A 44 24.28 6.96 -2.35
CA CYS A 44 23.16 7.85 -2.02
C CYS A 44 22.13 7.96 -3.16
N ALA A 45 22.51 7.72 -4.41
CA ALA A 45 21.56 7.72 -5.54
C ALA A 45 20.69 6.44 -5.57
N TRP A 46 21.09 5.36 -4.90
CA TRP A 46 20.33 4.11 -4.79
C TRP A 46 19.54 3.98 -3.49
N CYS A 47 19.89 4.76 -2.45
CA CYS A 47 19.16 4.75 -1.20
C CYS A 47 17.79 5.45 -1.32
N PRO A 48 16.66 4.77 -1.07
CA PRO A 48 15.32 5.35 -1.19
C PRO A 48 15.08 6.51 -0.23
N LEU A 49 15.72 6.51 0.96
CA LEU A 49 15.66 7.64 1.89
C LEU A 49 16.38 8.88 1.35
N CYS A 50 17.56 8.71 0.74
CA CYS A 50 18.31 9.82 0.15
C CYS A 50 17.58 10.40 -1.06
N GLN A 51 16.96 9.56 -1.89
CA GLN A 51 16.10 10.00 -2.99
C GLN A 51 14.86 10.76 -2.49
N ALA A 52 14.19 10.26 -1.45
CA ALA A 52 13.07 10.96 -0.82
C ALA A 52 13.51 12.31 -0.23
N ALA A 53 14.67 12.38 0.43
CA ALA A 53 15.21 13.61 0.98
C ALA A 53 15.62 14.62 -0.10
N ALA A 54 16.06 14.17 -1.28
CA ALA A 54 16.36 15.04 -2.43
C ALA A 54 15.08 15.66 -3.01
N VAL A 55 14.01 14.86 -3.14
CA VAL A 55 12.69 15.35 -3.54
C VAL A 55 12.14 16.34 -2.50
N ALA A 56 12.24 16.02 -1.21
CA ALA A 56 11.79 16.90 -0.13
C ALA A 56 12.59 18.22 -0.04
N ARG A 57 13.88 18.20 -0.39
CA ARG A 57 14.70 19.42 -0.51
C ARG A 57 14.36 20.27 -1.72
N GLY A 58 13.55 19.78 -2.65
CA GLY A 58 13.14 20.52 -3.84
C GLY A 58 14.18 20.53 -4.95
N ASP A 59 15.14 19.59 -4.95
CA ASP A 59 16.11 19.44 -6.06
C ASP A 59 15.42 19.11 -7.40
N ARG A 60 14.15 18.70 -7.35
CA ARG A 60 13.28 18.39 -8.51
C ARG A 60 11.92 19.10 -8.36
N PRO A 61 11.83 20.40 -8.69
CA PRO A 61 10.58 21.16 -8.52
C PRO A 61 9.41 20.58 -9.32
N GLU A 62 9.69 19.98 -10.49
CA GLU A 62 8.68 19.34 -11.34
C GLU A 62 8.03 18.13 -10.66
N VAL A 63 8.83 17.33 -9.94
CA VAL A 63 8.35 16.15 -9.20
C VAL A 63 7.53 16.59 -7.99
N SER A 64 7.96 17.64 -7.29
CA SER A 64 7.23 18.18 -6.15
C SER A 64 5.85 18.73 -6.52
N ALA A 65 5.74 19.39 -7.69
CA ALA A 65 4.47 19.88 -8.21
C ALA A 65 3.53 18.72 -8.59
N ALA A 66 4.03 17.72 -9.33
CA ALA A 66 3.26 16.54 -9.68
C ALA A 66 2.79 15.76 -8.44
N LEU A 67 3.63 15.68 -7.39
CA LEU A 67 3.26 15.08 -6.11
C LEU A 67 2.15 15.86 -5.41
N ALA A 68 2.20 17.19 -5.42
CA ALA A 68 1.16 18.03 -4.83
C ALA A 68 -0.19 17.86 -5.55
N ASP A 69 -0.17 17.79 -6.89
CA ASP A 69 -1.37 17.53 -7.70
C ASP A 69 -1.94 16.13 -7.42
N LEU A 70 -1.08 15.12 -7.30
CA LEU A 70 -1.48 13.76 -6.95
C LEU A 70 -2.10 13.69 -5.54
N LEU A 71 -1.50 14.37 -4.57
CA LEU A 71 -2.02 14.44 -3.20
C LEU A 71 -3.36 15.16 -3.14
N THR A 72 -3.52 16.24 -3.90
CA THR A 72 -4.79 16.98 -4.03
C THR A 72 -5.88 16.08 -4.63
N THR A 73 -5.57 15.38 -5.72
CA THR A 73 -6.48 14.45 -6.38
C THR A 73 -6.89 13.32 -5.44
N SER A 74 -5.92 12.77 -4.70
CA SER A 74 -6.15 11.70 -3.72
C SER A 74 -7.02 12.18 -2.56
N ALA A 75 -6.79 13.38 -2.03
CA ALA A 75 -7.60 13.97 -0.97
C ALA A 75 -9.06 14.19 -1.41
N ASN A 76 -9.28 14.60 -2.66
CA ASN A 76 -10.62 14.72 -3.22
C ASN A 76 -11.29 13.34 -3.37
N ALA A 77 -10.58 12.34 -3.89
CA ALA A 77 -11.10 10.99 -4.01
C ALA A 77 -11.51 10.40 -2.64
N LEU A 78 -10.68 10.59 -1.61
CA LEU A 78 -10.99 10.16 -0.24
C LEU A 78 -12.21 10.87 0.34
N ARG A 79 -12.37 12.17 0.06
CA ARG A 79 -13.57 12.93 0.49
C ARG A 79 -14.83 12.40 -0.18
N THR A 80 -14.80 12.15 -1.49
CA THR A 80 -15.93 11.55 -2.22
C THR A 80 -16.28 10.17 -1.68
N LEU A 81 -15.29 9.34 -1.36
CA LEU A 81 -15.53 8.03 -0.74
C LEU A 81 -16.17 8.18 0.65
N ALA A 82 -15.69 9.09 1.48
CA ALA A 82 -16.28 9.35 2.80
C ALA A 82 -17.74 9.80 2.71
N GLU A 83 -18.06 10.72 1.78
CA GLU A 83 -19.43 11.18 1.52
C GLU A 83 -20.34 10.04 1.03
N SER A 84 -19.81 9.12 0.22
CA SER A 84 -20.56 7.95 -0.28
C SER A 84 -20.90 6.94 0.82
N VAL A 85 -20.00 6.74 1.78
CA VAL A 85 -20.23 5.86 2.95
C VAL A 85 -21.33 6.43 3.84
N GLU A 86 -21.34 7.75 4.04
CA GLU A 86 -22.34 8.42 4.87
C GLU A 86 -23.75 8.30 4.26
N SER A 87 -23.88 8.51 2.95
CA SER A 87 -25.17 8.36 2.22
C SER A 87 -25.68 6.92 2.16
N ALA A 88 -24.80 5.92 2.09
CA ALA A 88 -25.19 4.51 2.05
C ALA A 88 -25.86 4.05 3.36
N GLY A 89 -25.63 4.75 4.48
CA GLY A 89 -26.26 4.47 5.77
C GLY A 89 -27.74 4.85 5.87
N GLN A 90 -28.27 5.69 4.96
CA GLN A 90 -29.66 6.18 5.03
C GLN A 90 -30.68 5.41 4.18
N THR A 91 -30.27 4.42 3.37
CA THR A 91 -31.19 3.71 2.47
C THR A 91 -31.13 2.19 2.70
N ALA A 92 -31.64 1.71 3.83
CA ALA A 92 -31.89 0.29 4.06
C ALA A 92 -33.41 0.02 4.03
N PRO A 93 -33.97 -0.58 2.95
CA PRO A 93 -35.30 -1.17 3.01
C PRO A 93 -35.27 -2.48 3.81
N ALA A 94 -36.31 -2.69 4.61
CA ALA A 94 -36.49 -3.86 5.46
C ALA A 94 -36.93 -5.10 4.66
N GLY A 95 -36.32 -6.24 4.98
CA GLY A 95 -36.88 -7.58 4.82
C GLY A 95 -36.62 -8.27 3.48
N THR A 96 -35.92 -9.40 3.50
CA THR A 96 -36.52 -10.75 3.41
C THR A 96 -35.48 -11.79 3.78
N ASP A 97 -35.90 -12.73 4.63
CA ASP A 97 -35.21 -13.93 5.07
C ASP A 97 -34.86 -14.81 3.85
N ASP A 98 -33.57 -14.94 3.51
CA ASP A 98 -33.08 -15.92 2.54
C ASP A 98 -32.36 -17.02 3.33
N THR A 99 -33.10 -18.08 3.63
CA THR A 99 -32.54 -19.30 4.22
C THR A 99 -31.66 -19.99 3.16
N PRO A 100 -30.34 -20.17 3.38
CA PRO A 100 -29.48 -20.79 2.39
C PRO A 100 -29.84 -22.25 2.17
N VAL A 101 -30.23 -22.61 0.94
CA VAL A 101 -30.31 -24.01 0.51
C VAL A 101 -28.88 -24.54 0.38
N PRO A 102 -28.51 -25.67 1.01
CA PRO A 102 -27.16 -26.21 0.91
C PRO A 102 -26.85 -26.65 -0.53
N GLU A 103 -25.81 -26.06 -1.12
CA GLU A 103 -25.32 -26.43 -2.45
C GLU A 103 -24.71 -27.85 -2.44
N PRO A 104 -24.95 -28.66 -3.49
CA PRO A 104 -24.33 -29.98 -3.62
C PRO A 104 -22.81 -29.84 -3.83
N PRO A 105 -22.00 -30.77 -3.29
CA PRO A 105 -20.55 -30.68 -3.36
C PRO A 105 -20.04 -30.76 -4.81
N PRO A 106 -18.91 -30.09 -5.14
CA PRO A 106 -18.37 -30.05 -6.49
C PRO A 106 -17.96 -31.44 -6.98
N ALA A 107 -18.39 -31.80 -8.19
CA ALA A 107 -18.03 -33.06 -8.82
C ALA A 107 -16.55 -33.06 -9.23
N VAL A 108 -15.71 -33.73 -8.44
CA VAL A 108 -14.28 -33.89 -8.73
C VAL A 108 -14.11 -35.05 -9.72
N GLN A 109 -13.64 -34.77 -10.93
CA GLN A 109 -13.29 -35.82 -11.89
C GLN A 109 -11.90 -36.37 -11.58
N ARG A 110 -11.83 -37.67 -11.29
CA ARG A 110 -10.57 -38.39 -11.08
C ARG A 110 -10.03 -38.87 -12.41
N ILE A 111 -8.80 -38.50 -12.73
CA ILE A 111 -8.07 -38.99 -13.90
C ILE A 111 -7.15 -40.11 -13.40
N GLU A 112 -7.35 -41.32 -13.92
CA GLU A 112 -6.46 -42.46 -13.69
C GLU A 112 -5.17 -42.25 -14.50
N ILE A 113 -4.02 -42.31 -13.83
CA ILE A 113 -2.71 -42.24 -14.49
C ILE A 113 -2.18 -43.66 -14.58
N ALA A 114 -2.01 -44.14 -15.82
CA ALA A 114 -1.47 -45.46 -16.16
C ALA A 114 0.07 -45.50 -16.09
#